data_AF-A0A497ELR4-F1
#
_entry.id   AF-A0A497ELR4-F1
#
_cell.length_a   1.000
_cell.length_b   1.000
_cell.length_c   1.000
_cell.angle_alpha   90.00
_cell.angle_beta   90.00
_cell.angle_gamma   90.00
#
_symmetry.space_group_name_H-M   'P 1'
#
loop_
_entity.id
_entity.type
_entity.pdbx_description
1 polymer ?
#
loop_
_entity_poly.entity_id
_entity_poly.type
_entity_poly.pdbx_seq_one_letter_code
_entity_poly.pdbx_strand_id
1 'polypeptide(L)'
;MICEEEMSQQIEKVRKRDGRLESFQPSKIANAIALAFKAVGEKDGEVAEKLAAQVVKILEDKFKGSIPSVEDIQDVVEEVLMKSGYTKVAKAYILYRHRRSEVREAKKLLGVQDDLKLSVNAIRVLRRRYLLRNERGEIIETPSQMFRRVAHHVALADKFYGEDPSIAEESFFE
;
A
#
# COMPACT_ATOMS: atom_id res chain seq x y z
N MET A 1 -11.27 -34.42 -14.60
CA MET A 1 -9.80 -34.29 -14.49
C MET A 1 -9.44 -32.98 -15.15
N ILE A 2 -9.49 -31.88 -14.39
CA ILE A 2 -9.13 -30.55 -14.87
C ILE A 2 -7.81 -30.26 -14.18
N CYS A 3 -6.74 -30.26 -14.96
CA CYS A 3 -5.41 -29.95 -14.48
C CYS A 3 -5.43 -28.49 -14.00
N GLU A 4 -5.33 -28.31 -12.68
CA GLU A 4 -4.88 -27.06 -12.08
C GLU A 4 -3.44 -26.88 -12.55
N GLU A 5 -3.22 -26.07 -13.60
CA GLU A 5 -1.90 -25.52 -13.85
C GLU A 5 -1.55 -24.66 -12.64
N GLU A 6 -0.76 -25.22 -11.72
CA GLU A 6 -0.07 -24.49 -10.68
C GLU A 6 0.71 -23.36 -11.35
N MET A 7 0.15 -22.16 -11.33
CA MET A 7 0.78 -20.96 -11.83
C MET A 7 1.92 -20.63 -10.86
N SER A 8 3.12 -21.19 -11.11
CA SER A 8 4.30 -20.96 -10.29
C SER A 8 4.66 -19.47 -10.37
N GLN A 9 4.22 -18.69 -9.40
CA GLN A 9 4.58 -17.28 -9.31
C GLN A 9 6.09 -17.19 -9.04
N GLN A 10 6.86 -16.71 -10.02
CA GLN A 10 8.32 -16.61 -9.89
C GLN A 10 8.73 -15.40 -9.04
N ILE A 11 7.81 -14.46 -8.83
CA ILE A 11 8.02 -13.26 -8.01
C ILE A 11 7.33 -13.45 -6.66
N GLU A 12 8.12 -13.60 -5.61
CA GLU A 12 7.59 -13.74 -4.24
C GLU A 12 7.48 -12.40 -3.50
N LYS A 13 8.36 -11.44 -3.84
CA LYS A 13 8.51 -10.19 -3.08
C LYS A 13 8.59 -8.98 -4.00
N VAL A 14 8.21 -7.83 -3.44
CA VAL A 14 8.35 -6.51 -4.06
C VAL A 14 9.06 -5.57 -3.11
N ARG A 15 9.98 -4.76 -3.66
CA ARG A 15 10.63 -3.68 -2.93
C ARG A 15 9.77 -2.41 -2.96
N LYS A 16 9.36 -1.95 -1.78
CA LYS A 16 8.64 -0.68 -1.58
C LYS A 16 9.58 0.52 -1.74
N ARG A 17 9.02 1.72 -1.87
CA ARG A 17 9.76 2.99 -2.00
C ARG A 17 10.67 3.32 -0.81
N ASP A 18 10.30 2.83 0.38
CA ASP A 18 11.08 2.98 1.60
C ASP A 18 12.08 1.83 1.82
N GLY A 19 12.25 0.96 0.82
CA GLY A 19 13.17 -0.18 0.84
C GLY A 19 12.59 -1.45 1.47
N ARG A 20 11.43 -1.39 2.14
CA ARG A 20 10.81 -2.58 2.75
C ARG A 20 10.45 -3.61 1.68
N LEU A 21 10.53 -4.89 2.05
CA LEU A 21 10.04 -5.98 1.22
C LEU A 21 8.63 -6.37 1.64
N GLU A 22 7.72 -6.48 0.68
CA GLU A 22 6.35 -6.93 0.88
C GLU A 22 6.08 -8.14 -0.03
N SER A 23 5.24 -9.09 0.42
CA SER A 23 4.83 -10.21 -0.42
C SER A 23 4.15 -9.71 -1.70
N PHE A 24 4.56 -10.28 -2.84
CA PHE A 24 3.94 -9.98 -4.11
C PHE A 24 2.50 -10.50 -4.12
N GLN A 25 1.58 -9.68 -4.63
CA GLN A 25 0.16 -10.01 -4.70
C GLN A 25 -0.37 -9.51 -6.05
N PRO A 26 -0.56 -10.40 -7.05
CA PRO A 26 -1.11 -10.03 -8.36
C PRO A 26 -2.46 -9.30 -8.27
N SER A 27 -3.28 -9.65 -7.27
CA SER A 27 -4.56 -8.99 -7.00
C SER A 27 -4.44 -7.48 -6.79
N LYS A 28 -3.32 -6.98 -6.24
CA LYS A 28 -3.07 -5.54 -6.09
C LYS A 28 -2.90 -4.84 -7.45
N ILE A 29 -2.36 -5.53 -8.45
CA ILE A 29 -2.22 -5.01 -9.81
C ILE A 29 -3.59 -4.95 -10.47
N ALA A 30 -4.36 -6.04 -10.43
CA ALA A 30 -5.72 -6.10 -10.97
C ALA A 30 -6.62 -5.01 -10.36
N ASN A 31 -6.60 -4.85 -9.04
CA ASN A 31 -7.34 -3.80 -8.35
C ASN A 31 -6.94 -2.39 -8.79
N ALA A 32 -5.64 -2.14 -8.97
CA ALA A 32 -5.16 -0.83 -9.40
C ALA A 32 -5.59 -0.51 -10.85
N ILE A 33 -5.55 -1.51 -11.74
CA ILE A 33 -6.04 -1.39 -13.12
C ILE A 33 -7.56 -1.16 -13.13
N ALA A 34 -8.32 -1.94 -12.37
CA ALA A 34 -9.78 -1.80 -12.25
C ALA A 34 -10.19 -0.41 -11.74
N LEU A 35 -9.44 0.16 -10.78
CA LEU A 35 -9.66 1.53 -10.31
C LEU A 35 -9.42 2.56 -11.42
N ALA A 36 -8.44 2.34 -12.30
CA ALA A 36 -8.20 3.22 -13.44
C ALA A 36 -9.33 3.15 -14.48
N PHE A 37 -9.84 1.95 -14.78
CA PHE A 37 -11.03 1.78 -15.63
C PHE A 37 -12.24 2.51 -15.04
N LYS A 38 -12.50 2.30 -13.74
CA LYS A 38 -13.59 2.98 -13.04
C LYS A 38 -13.46 4.50 -13.09
N ALA A 39 -12.25 5.03 -13.00
CA ALA A 39 -12.00 6.46 -13.07
C ALA A 39 -12.34 7.09 -14.43
N VAL A 40 -12.34 6.32 -15.52
CA VAL A 40 -12.77 6.78 -16.84
C VAL A 40 -14.23 6.42 -17.17
N GLY A 41 -14.96 5.85 -16.21
CA GLY A 41 -16.37 5.46 -16.38
C GLY A 41 -16.57 4.10 -17.07
N GLU A 42 -15.50 3.34 -17.27
CA GLU A 42 -15.54 1.99 -17.85
C GLU A 42 -15.59 0.95 -16.71
N LYS A 43 -16.39 -0.10 -16.88
CA LYS A 43 -16.47 -1.21 -15.92
C LYS A 43 -16.00 -2.47 -16.62
N ASP A 44 -14.75 -2.82 -16.39
CA ASP A 44 -14.13 -3.93 -17.11
C ASP A 44 -13.22 -4.77 -16.18
N GLY A 45 -13.86 -5.41 -15.20
CA GLY A 45 -13.15 -6.23 -14.19
C GLY A 45 -12.40 -7.40 -14.82
N GLU A 46 -13.04 -8.11 -15.75
CA GLU A 46 -12.40 -9.22 -16.48
C GLU A 46 -11.22 -8.76 -17.33
N VAL A 47 -11.32 -7.59 -17.98
CA VAL A 47 -10.21 -7.00 -18.72
C VAL A 47 -9.09 -6.58 -17.78
N ALA A 48 -9.39 -6.03 -16.60
CA ALA A 48 -8.39 -5.67 -15.61
C ALA A 48 -7.59 -6.90 -15.12
N GLU A 49 -8.25 -8.04 -14.90
CA GLU A 49 -7.59 -9.30 -14.55
C GLU A 49 -6.70 -9.82 -15.68
N LYS A 50 -7.20 -9.81 -16.92
CA LYS A 50 -6.41 -10.21 -18.10
C LYS A 50 -5.15 -9.35 -18.28
N LEU A 51 -5.28 -8.03 -18.13
CA LEU A 51 -4.15 -7.11 -18.21
C LEU A 51 -3.18 -7.30 -17.03
N ALA A 52 -3.69 -7.57 -15.82
CA ALA A 52 -2.84 -7.87 -14.68
C ALA A 52 -2.03 -9.16 -14.89
N ALA A 53 -2.62 -10.21 -15.47
CA ALA A 53 -1.91 -11.43 -15.82
C ALA A 53 -0.80 -11.17 -16.85
N GLN A 54 -1.04 -10.31 -17.84
CA GLN A 54 0.00 -9.89 -18.80
C GLN A 54 1.14 -9.13 -18.11
N VAL A 55 0.82 -8.22 -17.18
CA VAL A 55 1.81 -7.48 -16.38
C VAL A 55 2.66 -8.46 -15.57
N VAL A 56 2.04 -9.42 -14.88
CA VAL A 56 2.75 -10.45 -14.09
C VAL A 56 3.72 -11.21 -14.99
N LYS A 57 3.28 -11.70 -16.15
CA LYS A 57 4.13 -12.42 -17.09
C LYS A 57 5.35 -11.60 -17.54
N ILE A 58 5.15 -10.33 -17.89
CA ILE A 58 6.25 -9.43 -18.28
C ILE A 58 7.21 -9.21 -17.12
N LEU A 59 6.70 -9.05 -15.90
CA LEU A 59 7.53 -8.88 -14.71
C LEU A 59 8.35 -10.14 -14.43
N GLU A 60 7.75 -11.33 -14.51
CA GLU A 60 8.44 -12.60 -14.31
C GLU A 60 9.57 -12.77 -15.32
N ASP A 61 9.33 -12.42 -16.59
CA ASP A 61 10.36 -12.47 -17.62
C ASP A 61 11.49 -11.44 -17.41
N LYS A 62 11.15 -10.22 -17.00
CA LYS A 62 12.11 -9.11 -16.84
C LYS A 62 12.94 -9.21 -15.55
N PHE A 63 12.38 -9.82 -14.50
CA PHE A 63 12.99 -9.86 -13.16
C PHE A 63 13.36 -11.27 -12.70
N LYS A 64 13.64 -12.20 -13.61
CA LYS A 64 14.13 -13.56 -13.27
C LYS A 64 15.30 -13.51 -12.28
N GLY A 65 15.08 -14.02 -11.07
CA GLY A 65 16.09 -14.04 -10.00
C GLY A 65 16.34 -12.68 -9.32
N SER A 66 15.49 -11.68 -9.50
CA SER A 66 15.61 -10.37 -8.88
C SER A 66 14.28 -9.87 -8.31
N ILE A 67 14.34 -8.97 -7.33
CA ILE A 67 13.15 -8.43 -6.67
C ILE A 67 12.76 -7.12 -7.37
N PRO A 68 11.61 -7.07 -8.08
CA PRO A 68 11.13 -5.83 -8.70
C PRO A 68 10.75 -4.81 -7.63
N SER A 69 10.90 -3.53 -7.97
CA SER A 69 10.36 -2.45 -7.17
C SER A 69 8.89 -2.16 -7.50
N VAL A 70 8.22 -1.44 -6.60
CA VAL A 70 6.87 -0.92 -6.85
C VAL A 70 6.81 -0.01 -8.08
N GLU A 71 7.91 0.64 -8.44
CA GLU A 71 8.02 1.50 -9.62
C GLU A 71 8.15 0.69 -10.90
N ASP A 72 8.94 -0.39 -10.88
CA ASP A 72 9.04 -1.32 -12.02
C ASP A 72 7.69 -1.91 -12.39
N ILE A 73 6.89 -2.32 -11.39
CA ILE A 73 5.53 -2.84 -11.59
C ILE A 73 4.64 -1.77 -12.24
N GLN A 74 4.71 -0.55 -11.73
CA GLN A 74 3.93 0.58 -12.23
C GLN A 74 4.25 0.88 -13.71
N ASP A 75 5.53 0.85 -14.08
CA ASP A 75 5.97 1.14 -15.45
C ASP A 75 5.52 0.05 -16.42
N VAL A 76 5.55 -1.22 -16.00
CA VAL A 76 5.00 -2.34 -16.80
C VAL A 76 3.47 -2.22 -16.94
N VAL A 77 2.75 -1.81 -15.89
CA VAL A 77 1.30 -1.57 -15.98
C VAL A 77 0.98 -0.49 -17.02
N GLU A 78 1.72 0.60 -17.02
CA GLU A 78 1.54 1.68 -18.00
C GLU A 78 1.82 1.22 -19.42
N GLU A 79 2.92 0.48 -19.63
CA GLU A 79 3.27 -0.10 -20.92
C GLU A 79 2.17 -1.04 -21.44
N VAL A 80 1.66 -1.93 -20.59
CA VAL A 80 0.59 -2.89 -20.95
C VAL A 80 -0.71 -2.16 -21.30
N LEU A 81 -1.11 -1.16 -20.51
CA LEU A 81 -2.32 -0.38 -20.80
C LEU A 81 -2.19 0.39 -22.12
N MET A 82 -1.02 0.99 -22.39
CA MET A 82 -0.78 1.71 -23.65
C MET A 82 -0.77 0.77 -24.86
N LYS A 83 -0.03 -0.35 -24.80
CA LYS A 83 0.07 -1.33 -25.89
C LYS A 83 -1.26 -2.02 -26.20
N SER A 84 -2.10 -2.21 -25.19
CA SER A 84 -3.43 -2.80 -25.35
C SER A 84 -4.49 -1.80 -25.82
N GLY A 85 -4.09 -0.57 -26.16
CA GLY A 85 -5.01 0.46 -26.69
C GLY A 85 -5.81 1.22 -25.63
N TYR A 86 -5.62 0.93 -24.34
CA TYR A 86 -6.32 1.58 -23.22
C TYR A 86 -5.65 2.90 -22.81
N THR A 87 -5.34 3.78 -23.78
CA THR A 87 -4.60 5.03 -23.52
C THR A 87 -5.31 5.95 -22.52
N LYS A 88 -6.65 6.00 -22.53
CA LYS A 88 -7.42 6.79 -21.55
C LYS A 88 -7.25 6.25 -20.13
N VAL A 89 -7.31 4.93 -19.98
CA VAL A 89 -7.12 4.23 -18.70
C VAL A 89 -5.68 4.40 -18.21
N ALA A 90 -4.68 4.27 -19.09
CA ALA A 90 -3.27 4.51 -18.77
C ALA A 90 -3.06 5.93 -18.21
N LYS A 91 -3.63 6.95 -18.86
CA LYS A 91 -3.58 8.33 -18.35
C LYS A 91 -4.24 8.48 -16.98
N ALA A 92 -5.39 7.85 -16.75
CA ALA A 92 -6.05 7.88 -15.46
C ALA A 92 -5.21 7.20 -14.36
N TYR A 93 -4.57 6.08 -14.68
CA TYR A 93 -3.63 5.38 -13.81
C TYR A 93 -2.43 6.26 -13.44
N ILE A 94 -1.76 6.85 -14.44
CA ILE A 94 -0.62 7.78 -14.26
C ILE A 94 -1.02 8.97 -13.36
N LEU A 95 -2.17 9.57 -13.63
CA LEU A 95 -2.65 10.71 -12.85
C LEU A 95 -2.96 10.31 -11.40
N TYR A 96 -3.53 9.12 -11.19
CA TYR A 96 -3.80 8.61 -9.85
C TYR A 96 -2.50 8.35 -9.05
N ARG A 97 -1.47 7.72 -9.65
CA ARG A 97 -0.16 7.51 -8.98
C ARG A 97 0.56 8.83 -8.69
N HIS A 98 0.42 9.82 -9.57
CA HIS A 98 0.97 11.16 -9.35
C HIS A 98 0.34 11.81 -8.11
N ARG A 99 -1.01 11.88 -8.05
CA ARG A 99 -1.73 12.40 -6.87
C ARG A 99 -1.36 11.68 -5.58
N ARG A 100 -1.21 10.36 -5.62
CA ARG A 100 -0.76 9.58 -4.44
C ARG A 100 0.68 9.89 -4.03
N SER A 101 1.54 10.25 -4.98
CA SER A 101 2.91 10.69 -4.70
C SER A 101 2.92 12.08 -4.06
N GLU A 102 2.13 13.03 -4.56
CA GLU A 102 1.96 14.36 -3.93
C GLU A 102 1.44 14.25 -2.49
N VAL A 103 0.47 13.38 -2.23
CA VAL A 103 -0.02 13.13 -0.86
C VAL A 103 1.09 12.59 0.06
N ARG A 104 1.97 11.72 -0.45
CA ARG A 104 3.11 11.20 0.32
C ARG A 104 4.13 12.29 0.60
N GLU A 105 4.48 13.11 -0.40
CA GLU A 105 5.40 14.23 -0.23
C GLU A 105 4.85 15.27 0.75
N ALA A 106 3.56 15.61 0.65
CA ALA A 106 2.89 16.50 1.58
C ALA A 106 2.99 15.98 3.04
N LYS A 107 2.85 14.66 3.25
CA LYS A 107 3.02 14.05 4.58
C LYS A 107 4.48 14.05 5.04
N LYS A 108 5.42 13.80 4.13
CA LYS A 108 6.87 13.87 4.41
C LYS A 108 7.30 15.28 4.82
N LEU A 109 6.77 16.32 4.18
CA LEU A 109 6.98 17.72 4.56
C LEU A 109 6.47 18.06 5.97
N LEU A 110 5.49 17.32 6.48
CA LEU A 110 5.05 17.44 7.87
C LEU A 110 6.03 16.80 8.87
N GLY A 111 7.09 16.12 8.41
CA GLY A 111 8.04 15.42 9.25
C GLY A 111 7.43 14.19 9.93
N VAL A 112 6.35 13.63 9.38
CA VAL A 112 5.67 12.44 9.91
C VAL A 112 5.79 11.31 8.89
N GLN A 113 6.33 10.18 9.34
CA GLN A 113 6.27 8.94 8.59
C GLN A 113 4.87 8.31 8.76
N ASP A 114 4.06 8.38 7.71
CA ASP A 114 2.72 7.77 7.70
C ASP A 114 2.80 6.29 7.30
N ASP A 115 2.62 5.41 8.29
CA ASP A 115 2.60 3.96 8.14
C ASP A 115 1.18 3.35 8.13
N LEU A 116 0.15 4.14 8.43
CA LEU A 116 -1.26 3.72 8.43
C LEU A 116 -2.06 4.24 7.22
N LYS A 117 -1.40 4.92 6.28
CA LYS A 117 -2.01 5.50 5.06
C LYS A 117 -3.15 6.50 5.38
N LEU A 118 -3.04 7.25 6.48
CA LEU A 118 -4.08 8.16 6.96
C LEU A 118 -4.33 9.36 6.03
N SER A 119 -5.40 10.12 6.23
CA SER A 119 -5.59 11.38 5.50
C SER A 119 -4.55 12.44 5.91
N VAL A 120 -4.27 13.41 5.05
CA VAL A 120 -3.35 14.52 5.38
C VAL A 120 -3.84 15.32 6.59
N ASN A 121 -5.16 15.49 6.72
CA ASN A 121 -5.77 16.14 7.88
C ASN A 121 -5.55 15.35 9.18
N ALA A 122 -5.74 14.02 9.13
CA ALA A 122 -5.46 13.17 10.28
C ALA A 122 -3.99 13.28 10.68
N ILE A 123 -3.05 13.17 9.74
CA ILE A 123 -1.60 13.35 10.02
C ILE A 123 -1.30 14.73 10.63
N ARG A 124 -1.94 15.80 10.13
CA ARG A 124 -1.78 17.15 10.68
C ARG A 124 -2.26 17.25 12.13
N VAL A 125 -3.37 16.60 12.47
CA VAL A 125 -3.90 16.56 13.84
C VAL A 125 -2.98 15.73 14.74
N LEU A 126 -2.58 14.54 14.31
CA LEU A 126 -1.66 13.66 15.04
C LEU A 126 -0.35 14.37 15.35
N ARG A 127 0.27 14.98 14.34
CA ARG A 127 1.47 15.80 14.48
C ARG A 127 1.35 16.90 15.51
N ARG A 128 0.21 17.61 15.53
CA ARG A 128 0.04 18.80 16.37
C ARG A 128 -0.22 18.45 17.84
N ARG A 129 -0.89 17.33 18.10
CA ARG A 129 -1.45 17.04 19.44
C ARG A 129 -1.01 15.73 20.07
N TYR A 130 -0.63 14.72 19.29
CA TYR A 130 -0.59 13.33 19.79
C TYR A 130 0.78 12.64 19.65
N LEU A 131 1.50 12.88 18.54
CA LEU A 131 2.80 12.22 18.32
C LEU A 131 3.86 12.73 19.30
N LEU A 132 4.62 11.79 19.88
CA LEU A 132 5.71 12.11 20.80
C LEU A 132 6.81 12.93 20.13
N ARG A 133 7.44 13.78 20.95
CA ARG A 133 8.57 14.62 20.56
C ARG A 133 9.74 14.41 21.53
N ASN A 134 10.96 14.53 21.00
CA ASN A 134 12.15 14.61 21.83
C ASN A 134 12.31 16.03 22.42
N GLU A 135 13.37 16.23 23.20
CA GLU A 135 13.72 17.51 23.84
C GLU A 135 13.96 18.65 22.83
N ARG A 136 14.34 18.31 21.58
CA ARG A 136 14.54 19.27 20.49
C ARG A 136 13.23 19.62 19.76
N GLY A 137 12.11 19.05 20.18
CA GLY A 137 10.80 19.23 19.56
C GLY A 137 10.59 18.41 18.28
N GLU A 138 11.50 17.52 17.93
CA GLU A 138 11.41 16.66 16.75
C GLU A 138 10.48 15.48 17.01
N ILE A 139 9.68 15.10 16.00
CA ILE A 139 8.74 13.98 16.12
C ILE A 139 9.54 12.68 16.07
N ILE A 140 9.36 11.82 17.08
CA ILE A 140 10.10 10.56 17.23
C ILE A 140 9.23 9.31 17.14
N GLU A 141 7.96 9.47 16.78
CA GLU A 141 6.96 8.40 16.80
C GLU A 141 6.11 8.44 15.51
N THR A 142 5.79 7.27 14.96
CA THR A 142 4.84 7.11 13.84
C THR A 142 3.39 6.99 14.33
N PRO A 143 2.37 7.22 13.48
CA PRO A 143 0.98 6.97 13.84
C PRO A 143 0.72 5.56 14.39
N SER A 144 1.30 4.51 13.80
CA SER A 144 1.14 3.14 14.34
C SER A 144 1.74 2.98 15.73
N GLN A 145 2.92 3.55 15.98
CA GLN A 145 3.55 3.51 17.30
C GLN A 145 2.70 4.26 18.34
N MET A 146 2.14 5.40 17.96
CA MET A 146 1.24 6.17 18.81
C MET A 146 0.00 5.37 19.20
N PHE A 147 -0.65 4.71 18.22
CA PHE A 147 -1.77 3.82 18.52
C PHE A 147 -1.36 2.68 19.45
N ARG A 148 -0.17 2.09 19.29
CA ARG A 148 0.27 0.97 20.14
C ARG A 148 0.51 1.43 21.56
N ARG A 149 1.14 2.60 21.71
CA ARG A 149 1.32 3.23 23.01
C ARG A 149 -0.03 3.45 23.69
N VAL A 150 -1.04 3.96 22.98
CA VAL A 150 -2.38 4.15 23.54
C VAL A 150 -3.01 2.81 23.92
N ALA A 151 -3.01 1.82 23.03
CA ALA A 151 -3.54 0.48 23.28
C ALA A 151 -2.92 -0.15 24.55
N HIS A 152 -1.59 -0.06 24.68
CA HIS A 152 -0.88 -0.55 25.85
C HIS A 152 -1.35 0.11 27.16
N HIS A 153 -1.53 1.44 27.18
CA HIS A 153 -1.99 2.13 28.38
C HIS A 153 -3.45 1.83 28.71
N VAL A 154 -4.31 1.63 27.70
CA VAL A 154 -5.69 1.19 27.88
C VAL A 154 -5.73 -0.21 28.47
N ALA A 155 -5.01 -1.17 27.88
CA ALA A 155 -4.93 -2.54 28.38
C ALA A 155 -4.39 -2.65 29.81
N LEU A 156 -3.42 -1.79 30.19
CA LEU A 156 -2.95 -1.69 31.58
C LEU A 156 -4.04 -1.21 32.54
N ALA A 157 -4.94 -0.33 32.10
CA ALA A 157 -6.08 0.12 32.90
C ALA A 157 -7.14 -0.99 33.03
N ASP A 158 -7.39 -1.76 31.97
CA ASP A 158 -8.38 -2.85 31.95
C ASP A 158 -8.00 -4.00 32.89
N LYS A 159 -6.70 -4.19 33.17
CA LYS A 159 -6.20 -5.10 34.20
C LYS A 159 -6.83 -4.85 35.58
N PHE A 160 -7.15 -3.60 35.91
CA PHE A 160 -7.79 -3.26 37.19
C PHE A 160 -9.26 -3.72 37.26
N TYR A 161 -9.88 -4.04 36.11
CA TYR A 161 -11.25 -4.53 35.99
C TYR A 161 -11.34 -6.03 35.71
N GLY A 162 -10.21 -6.74 35.73
CA GLY A 162 -10.16 -8.21 35.61
C GLY A 162 -10.13 -8.74 34.17
N GLU A 163 -9.91 -7.88 33.18
CA GLU A 163 -9.74 -8.30 31.78
C GLU A 163 -8.27 -8.66 31.50
N ASP A 164 -8.04 -9.54 30.52
CA ASP A 164 -6.69 -9.94 30.08
C ASP A 164 -6.11 -8.86 29.15
N PRO A 165 -5.02 -8.15 29.56
CA PRO A 165 -4.41 -7.09 28.76
C PRO A 165 -3.93 -7.55 27.38
N SER A 166 -3.64 -8.84 27.22
CA SER A 166 -3.13 -9.42 25.98
C SER A 166 -4.18 -9.40 24.86
N ILE A 167 -5.46 -9.51 25.21
CA ILE A 167 -6.58 -9.52 24.26
C ILE A 167 -6.89 -8.11 23.75
N ALA A 168 -6.79 -7.10 24.63
CA ALA A 168 -7.06 -5.71 24.31
C ALA A 168 -6.03 -5.12 23.34
N GLU A 169 -4.75 -5.51 23.47
CA GLU A 169 -3.69 -5.02 22.59
C GLU A 169 -3.81 -5.59 21.16
N GLU A 170 -4.21 -6.85 21.03
CA GLU A 170 -4.36 -7.53 19.74
C GLU A 170 -5.60 -7.05 18.98
N SER A 171 -6.73 -6.85 19.66
CA SER A 171 -7.98 -6.36 19.07
C SER A 171 -7.98 -4.89 18.64
N PHE A 172 -7.07 -4.06 19.18
CA PHE A 172 -7.02 -2.62 18.84
C PHE A 172 -6.52 -2.35 17.41
N PHE A 173 -5.90 -3.34 16.76
CA PHE A 173 -5.28 -3.20 15.44
C PHE A 173 -5.95 -4.00 14.32
N GLU A 174 -6.97 -4.79 14.63
CA GLU A 174 -7.87 -5.41 13.64
C GLU A 174 -8.86 -4.38 13.07
#